data_AF-A0A0N5BXU1-F1
#
_entry.id   AF-A0A0N5BXU1-F1
#
_cell.length_a   1.000
_cell.length_b   1.000
_cell.length_c   1.000
_cell.angle_alpha   90.00
_cell.angle_beta   90.00
_cell.angle_gamma   90.00
#
_symmetry.space_group_name_H-M   'P 1'
#
loop_
_entity.id
_entity.type
_entity.pdbx_description
1 polymer ?
#
loop_
_entity_poly.entity_id
_entity_poly.type
_entity_poly.pdbx_seq_one_letter_code
_entity_poly.pdbx_strand_id
1 'polypeptide(L)'
;MHKNEAEELFIKEWYQLKGKIPNYMKYWKLLHNPQISEEELRAKKTELSIPESDDEHFEEKINYDDIEWIIEENIESSDEEEIYV
;
A
#
# COMPACT_ATOMS: atom_id res chain seq x y z
N MET A 1 -22.99 -4.44 -7.06
CA MET A 1 -22.55 -3.30 -6.25
C MET A 1 -22.71 -2.04 -7.08
N HIS A 2 -23.41 -1.03 -6.58
CA HIS A 2 -23.55 0.23 -7.28
C HIS A 2 -22.24 1.03 -7.18
N LYS A 3 -21.94 1.88 -8.18
CA LYS A 3 -20.68 2.65 -8.25
C LYS A 3 -20.39 3.40 -6.94
N ASN A 4 -21.39 4.04 -6.35
CA ASN A 4 -21.23 4.82 -5.12
C ASN A 4 -20.90 3.94 -3.91
N GLU A 5 -21.52 2.75 -3.80
CA GLU A 5 -21.21 1.78 -2.73
C GLU A 5 -19.77 1.26 -2.87
N ALA A 6 -19.30 1.10 -4.10
CA ALA A 6 -17.92 0.69 -4.39
C ALA A 6 -16.91 1.77 -3.99
N GLU A 7 -17.18 3.03 -4.32
CA GLU A 7 -16.34 4.17 -3.97
C GLU A 7 -16.28 4.37 -2.45
N GLU A 8 -17.41 4.28 -1.75
CA GLU A 8 -17.45 4.37 -0.28
C GLU A 8 -16.65 3.23 0.38
N LEU A 9 -16.81 1.99 -0.12
CA LEU A 9 -16.04 0.85 0.37
C LEU A 9 -14.53 1.07 0.15
N PHE A 10 -14.13 1.48 -1.05
CA PHE A 10 -12.73 1.75 -1.37
C PHE A 10 -12.13 2.82 -0.47
N ILE A 11 -12.82 3.96 -0.31
CA ILE A 11 -12.36 5.05 0.56
C ILE A 11 -12.20 4.57 2.00
N LYS A 12 -13.20 3.82 2.51
CA LYS A 12 -13.17 3.28 3.87
C LYS A 12 -11.99 2.33 4.09
N GLU A 13 -11.76 1.40 3.18
CA GLU A 13 -10.64 0.45 3.27
C GLU A 13 -9.28 1.15 3.10
N TRP A 14 -9.19 2.14 2.20
CA TRP A 14 -7.99 2.97 2.04
C TRP A 14 -7.61 3.70 3.33
N TYR A 15 -8.57 4.33 4.01
CA TYR A 15 -8.28 5.01 5.28
C TYR A 15 -7.84 4.04 6.38
N GLN A 16 -8.42 2.84 6.43
CA GLN A 16 -7.99 1.79 7.36
C GLN A 16 -6.55 1.35 7.07
N LEU A 17 -6.21 1.10 5.80
CA LEU A 17 -4.87 0.73 5.38
C LEU A 17 -3.86 1.84 5.66
N LYS A 18 -4.20 3.08 5.31
CA LYS A 18 -3.36 4.27 5.54
C LYS A 18 -3.01 4.43 7.02
N GLY A 19 -3.96 4.21 7.92
CA GLY A 19 -3.73 4.25 9.36
C GLY A 19 -2.76 3.15 9.86
N LYS A 20 -2.66 2.04 9.14
CA LYS A 20 -1.79 0.91 9.48
C LYS A 20 -0.42 0.95 8.80
N ILE A 21 -0.17 1.84 7.82
CA ILE A 21 1.12 1.99 7.13
C ILE A 21 2.31 2.05 8.11
N PRO A 22 2.28 2.84 9.21
CA PRO A 22 3.40 2.89 10.16
C PRO A 22 3.71 1.54 10.80
N ASN A 23 2.69 0.73 11.08
CA ASN A 23 2.83 -0.61 11.65
C ASN A 23 3.45 -1.57 10.63
N TYR A 24 2.97 -1.56 9.38
CA TYR A 24 3.57 -2.35 8.30
C TYR A 24 5.04 -1.98 8.08
N MET A 25 5.38 -0.69 8.08
CA MET A 25 6.77 -0.23 7.93
C MET A 25 7.66 -0.63 9.10
N LYS A 26 7.14 -0.59 10.32
CA LYS A 26 7.85 -1.08 11.51
C LYS A 26 8.12 -2.58 11.40
N TYR A 27 7.12 -3.36 10.97
CA TYR A 27 7.26 -4.79 10.77
C TYR A 27 8.24 -5.14 9.64
N TRP A 28 8.16 -4.43 8.52
CA TRP A 28 9.07 -4.62 7.38
C TRP A 28 10.54 -4.42 7.78
N LYS A 29 10.85 -3.42 8.62
CA LYS A 29 12.21 -3.23 9.16
C LYS A 29 12.69 -4.42 9.99
N LEU A 30 11.78 -5.10 10.70
CA LEU A 30 12.13 -6.26 11.51
C LEU A 30 12.41 -7.49 10.64
N LEU A 31 11.72 -7.67 9.51
CA LEU A 31 11.99 -8.77 8.58
C LEU A 31 13.43 -8.77 8.05
N HIS A 32 14.04 -7.59 7.91
CA HIS A 32 15.42 -7.43 7.47
C HIS A 32 16.46 -7.47 8.61
N ASN A 33 16.03 -7.70 9.85
CA ASN A 33 16.93 -7.81 10.99
C ASN A 33 17.43 -9.25 11.14
N PRO A 34 18.72 -9.55 10.90
CA PRO A 34 19.23 -10.92 10.99
C PRO A 34 19.28 -11.48 12.42
N GLN A 35 19.09 -10.64 13.44
CA GLN A 35 19.13 -11.04 14.85
C GLN A 35 17.75 -11.42 15.41
N ILE A 36 16.67 -11.11 14.70
CA ILE A 36 15.32 -11.42 15.19
C ILE A 36 14.97 -12.87 14.83
N SER A 37 14.43 -13.60 15.80
CA SER A 37 13.90 -14.94 15.56
C SER A 37 12.54 -14.90 14.87
N GLU A 38 12.14 -16.01 14.28
CA GLU A 38 10.81 -16.16 13.67
C GLU A 38 9.68 -16.02 14.70
N GLU A 39 9.89 -16.53 15.92
CA GLU A 39 8.91 -16.39 17.02
C GLU A 39 8.72 -14.93 17.44
N GLU A 40 9.82 -14.17 17.54
CA GLU A 40 9.76 -12.73 17.83
C GLU A 40 9.09 -11.95 16.70
N LEU A 41 9.33 -12.34 15.44
CA LEU A 41 8.61 -11.78 14.30
C LEU A 41 7.11 -12.05 14.38
N ARG A 42 6.70 -13.29 14.69
CA ARG A 42 5.28 -13.63 14.86
C ARG A 42 4.64 -12.81 15.98
N ALA A 43 5.29 -12.72 17.14
CA ALA A 43 4.82 -11.91 18.26
C ALA A 43 4.68 -10.43 17.87
N LYS A 44 5.65 -9.87 17.12
CA LYS A 44 5.62 -8.49 16.64
C LYS A 44 4.53 -8.25 15.61
N LYS A 45 4.22 -9.22 14.75
CA LYS A 45 3.10 -9.16 13.81
C LYS A 45 1.77 -9.00 14.55
N THR A 46 1.56 -9.82 15.59
CA THR A 46 0.37 -9.76 16.46
C THR A 46 0.30 -8.43 17.23
N GLU A 47 1.40 -7.99 17.85
CA GLU A 47 1.48 -6.70 18.57
C GLU A 47 1.10 -5.52 17.68
N LEU A 48 1.53 -5.54 16.42
CA LEU A 48 1.27 -4.48 15.45
C LEU A 48 -0.12 -4.57 14.81
N SER A 49 -0.95 -5.55 15.22
CA SER A 49 -2.29 -5.81 14.66
C SER A 49 -2.26 -5.92 13.14
N ILE A 50 -1.16 -6.49 12.62
CA ILE A 50 -1.03 -6.80 11.20
C ILE A 50 -1.86 -8.06 10.96
N PRO A 51 -2.89 -8.00 10.10
CA PRO A 51 -3.71 -9.16 9.82
C PRO A 51 -2.83 -10.32 9.36
N GLU A 52 -3.13 -11.52 9.86
CA GLU A 52 -2.70 -12.72 9.18
C GLU A 52 -3.40 -12.70 7.83
N SER A 53 -2.61 -12.61 6.77
CA SER A 53 -3.15 -12.92 5.45
C SER A 53 -3.52 -14.39 5.53
N ASP A 54 -4.78 -14.71 5.28
CA ASP A 54 -5.28 -16.08 5.07
C ASP A 54 -4.73 -16.67 3.75
N ASP A 55 -3.73 -16.04 3.13
CA ASP A 55 -3.18 -16.47 1.87
C ASP A 55 -2.12 -17.55 2.07
N GLU A 56 -2.61 -18.77 2.29
CA GLU A 56 -1.97 -19.95 1.69
C GLU A 56 -2.11 -19.95 0.14
N HIS A 57 -2.61 -18.87 -0.48
CA HIS A 57 -2.99 -18.82 -1.90
C HIS A 57 -2.40 -17.69 -2.74
N PHE A 58 -1.55 -16.81 -2.20
CA PHE A 58 -0.90 -15.75 -3.00
C PHE A 58 0.36 -16.22 -3.74
N GLU A 59 0.35 -17.45 -4.26
CA GLU A 59 1.32 -17.95 -5.26
C GLU A 59 0.76 -17.84 -6.69
N GLU A 60 -0.25 -17.00 -6.94
CA GLU A 60 -0.44 -16.54 -8.32
C GLU A 60 0.72 -15.60 -8.65
N LYS A 61 1.60 -16.04 -9.55
CA LYS A 61 2.53 -15.16 -10.25
C LYS A 61 1.72 -14.03 -10.88
N ILE A 62 1.58 -12.92 -10.18
CA ILE A 62 1.01 -11.70 -10.75
C ILE A 62 1.98 -11.28 -11.85
N ASN A 63 1.57 -11.49 -13.10
CA ASN A 63 2.28 -10.99 -14.25
C ASN A 63 1.99 -9.49 -14.35
N TYR A 64 2.90 -8.67 -13.83
CA TYR A 64 2.75 -7.21 -13.83
C TYR A 64 2.67 -6.60 -15.24
N ASP A 65 2.98 -7.39 -16.28
CA ASP A 65 2.87 -7.00 -17.69
C ASP A 65 1.41 -6.77 -18.14
N ASP A 66 0.42 -7.31 -17.42
CA ASP A 66 -1.01 -7.15 -17.74
C ASP A 66 -1.67 -5.95 -17.02
N ILE A 67 -0.91 -5.18 -16.22
CA ILE A 67 -1.43 -4.00 -15.52
C ILE A 67 -1.29 -2.78 -16.42
N GLU A 68 -2.40 -2.37 -17.06
CA GLU A 68 -2.50 -1.05 -17.70
C GLU A 68 -2.54 0.04 -16.63
N TRP A 69 -1.46 0.83 -16.52
CA TRP A 69 -1.42 2.02 -15.69
C TRP A 69 -2.23 3.13 -16.35
N ILE A 70 -3.28 3.60 -15.69
CA ILE A 70 -3.96 4.84 -16.09
C ILE A 70 -3.03 6.00 -15.73
N ILE A 71 -2.23 6.47 -16.69
CA ILE A 71 -1.50 7.73 -16.57
C ILE A 71 -2.45 8.82 -17.05
N GLU A 72 -2.95 9.66 -16.13
CA GLU A 72 -3.66 10.87 -16.49
C GLU A 72 -2.66 11.88 -17.07
N GLU A 73 -2.44 11.84 -18.38
CA GLU A 73 -1.78 12.92 -19.11
C GLU A 73 -2.71 14.13 -19.21
N ASN A 74 -2.77 14.96 -18.16
CA ASN A 74 -2.92 16.42 -18.29
C ASN A 74 -2.76 17.12 -16.94
N ILE A 75 -1.52 17.41 -16.57
CA ILE A 75 -1.22 18.60 -15.76
C ILE A 75 -0.58 19.58 -16.73
N GLU A 76 -1.39 20.43 -17.36
CA GLU A 76 -0.89 21.66 -18.01
C GLU A 76 -0.29 22.53 -16.90
N SER A 77 1.01 22.38 -16.64
CA SER A 77 1.78 23.36 -15.88
C SER A 77 2.04 24.56 -16.79
N SER A 78 1.07 25.47 -16.88
CA SER A 78 1.25 26.78 -17.50
C SER A 78 1.92 27.73 -16.50
N ASP A 79 3.21 27.54 -16.24
CA ASP A 79 4.07 28.57 -15.65
C ASP A 79 4.86 29.25 -16.77
N GLU A 80 4.23 30.18 -17.48
CA GLU A 80 4.96 31.17 -18.28
C GLU A 80 5.55 32.23 -17.33
N GLU A 81 6.84 32.11 -17.02
CA GLU A 81 7.63 33.18 -16.42
C GLU A 81 7.73 34.36 -17.39
N GLU A 82 7.01 35.46 -17.13
CA GLU A 82 7.30 36.76 -17.76
C GLU A 82 8.56 37.38 -17.13
N ILE A 83 9.69 37.25 -17.83
CA ILE A 83 10.91 38.04 -17.58
C ILE A 83 10.71 39.40 -18.26
N TYR A 84 10.59 40.49 -17.48
CA TYR A 84 10.78 41.85 -17.99
C TYR A 84 12.14 42.40 -17.55
N VAL A 85 12.90 42.84 -18.56
CA VAL A 85 14.22 43.51 -18.51
C VAL A 85 14.07 44.94 -18.01
#